data_AF-A0A2W4TN10-F1
#
_entry.id   AF-A0A2W4TN10-F1
#
_cell.length_a   1.000
_cell.length_b   1.000
_cell.length_c   1.000
_cell.angle_alpha   90.00
_cell.angle_beta   90.00
_cell.angle_gamma   90.00
#
_symmetry.space_group_name_H-M   'P 1'
#
loop_
_entity.id
_entity.type
_entity.pdbx_description
1 polymer ?
#
loop_
_entity_poly.entity_id
_entity_poly.type
_entity_poly.pdbx_seq_one_letter_code
_entity_poly.pdbx_strand_id
1 'polypeptide(L)'
;MAYFVECPPPASLLSEYKGTRQHLALCHLFAADEDYAQKTASTKEKTAEQRDHLTAFNAAAAVDATEQALKSDDWRKLAAGLIMAVQCRPSDMLQAGKFKAISKYRLEFTTGLKKRGKTVTGEIFCLVDTSTFIDAFSRLRREPDVMEVRDWALKDIDSGKNKAVNRAVRRVFGDQRQGGEIVPVPYGEKELSCKNLRAAGVNVSYWLHGRENQAIGRFAERQLLHDNPGTAANYEDFYCVDADGNRLREIGILKDSPLVGKPLSEKRSSLSLDKQLLAMVSDAEQGERVATPTA
;
A
#
# COMPACT_ATOMS: atom_id res chain seq x y z
N MET A 1 13.83 16.80 -14.68
CA MET A 1 14.98 16.01 -15.15
C MET A 1 15.35 16.26 -16.61
N ALA A 2 14.44 16.74 -17.49
CA ALA A 2 14.73 17.01 -18.90
C ALA A 2 15.84 18.05 -19.15
N TYR A 3 15.85 19.16 -18.40
CA TYR A 3 16.79 20.28 -18.62
C TYR A 3 18.29 19.88 -18.56
N PHE A 4 18.70 19.05 -17.61
CA PHE A 4 20.12 18.65 -17.49
C PHE A 4 20.54 17.54 -18.47
N VAL A 5 19.57 16.89 -19.12
CA VAL A 5 19.84 15.94 -20.22
C VAL A 5 20.03 16.72 -21.52
N GLU A 6 19.23 17.76 -21.74
CA GLU A 6 19.29 18.64 -22.91
C GLU A 6 20.39 19.70 -22.80
N CYS A 7 20.77 20.10 -21.59
CA CYS A 7 21.84 21.06 -21.28
C CYS A 7 22.72 20.49 -20.16
N PRO A 8 23.62 19.54 -20.47
CA PRO A 8 24.50 18.97 -19.45
C PRO A 8 25.39 20.07 -18.85
N PRO A 9 25.65 20.02 -17.54
CA PRO A 9 26.57 20.96 -16.92
C PRO A 9 27.96 20.80 -17.55
N PRO A 10 28.73 21.90 -17.68
CA PRO A 10 30.08 21.84 -18.22
C PRO A 10 30.93 20.82 -17.45
N ALA A 11 31.82 20.12 -18.15
CA ALA A 11 32.59 19.02 -17.59
C ALA A 11 33.41 19.42 -16.34
N SER A 12 33.80 20.69 -16.23
CA SER A 12 34.47 21.27 -15.07
C SER A 12 33.62 21.28 -13.79
N LEU A 13 32.29 21.18 -13.92
CA LEU A 13 31.35 21.11 -12.80
C LEU A 13 30.91 19.69 -12.48
N LEU A 14 31.47 18.68 -13.15
CA LEU A 14 31.19 17.27 -12.91
C LEU A 14 32.36 16.63 -12.17
N SER A 15 32.05 15.84 -11.15
CA SER A 15 33.02 15.02 -10.43
C SER A 15 32.48 13.60 -10.25
N GLU A 16 33.40 12.65 -10.13
CA GLU A 16 33.07 11.26 -9.84
C GLU A 16 33.14 11.04 -8.33
N TYR A 17 32.03 10.60 -7.75
CA TYR A 17 31.95 10.32 -6.32
C TYR A 17 31.20 9.01 -6.10
N LYS A 18 31.83 8.09 -5.37
CA LYS A 18 31.33 6.72 -5.10
C LYS A 18 30.81 6.03 -6.38
N GLY A 19 31.55 6.14 -7.48
CA GLY A 19 31.26 5.51 -8.78
C GLY A 19 30.11 6.14 -9.58
N THR A 20 29.64 7.33 -9.20
CA THR A 20 28.63 8.08 -9.95
C THR A 20 29.19 9.43 -10.38
N ARG A 21 29.06 9.76 -11.67
CA ARG A 21 29.41 11.08 -12.21
C ARG A 21 28.26 12.05 -11.96
N GLN A 22 28.50 13.09 -11.17
CA GLN A 22 27.48 14.03 -10.73
C GLN A 22 28.03 15.46 -10.58
N HIS A 23 27.15 16.44 -10.42
CA HIS A 23 27.55 17.83 -10.24
C HIS A 23 28.36 18.02 -8.94
N LEU A 24 29.44 18.80 -8.97
CA LEU A 24 30.33 19.06 -7.84
C LEU A 24 29.58 19.47 -6.57
N ALA A 25 28.57 20.34 -6.71
CA ALA A 25 27.74 20.76 -5.57
C ALA A 25 27.08 19.58 -4.83
N LEU A 26 26.65 18.52 -5.54
CA LEU A 26 26.07 17.34 -4.89
C LEU A 26 27.11 16.58 -4.06
N CYS A 27 28.37 16.54 -4.50
CA CYS A 27 29.47 15.91 -3.76
C CYS A 27 29.71 16.55 -2.39
N HIS A 28 29.34 17.83 -2.21
CA HIS A 28 29.45 18.56 -0.94
C HIS A 28 28.18 18.53 -0.08
N LEU A 29 27.08 17.94 -0.58
CA LEU A 29 25.82 17.81 0.17
C LEU A 29 25.67 16.45 0.86
N PHE A 30 26.64 15.56 0.73
CA PHE A 30 26.66 14.31 1.50
C PHE A 30 27.01 14.62 2.96
N ALA A 31 26.30 13.98 3.88
CA ALA A 31 26.68 13.97 5.29
C ALA A 31 28.08 13.34 5.44
N ALA A 32 28.78 13.70 6.52
CA ALA A 32 30.05 13.05 6.83
C ALA A 32 29.85 11.53 6.97
N ASP A 33 30.88 10.74 6.63
CA ASP A 33 30.78 9.28 6.71
C ASP A 33 30.48 8.83 8.15
N GLU A 34 30.97 9.57 9.16
CA GLU A 34 30.69 9.35 10.58
C GLU A 34 29.20 9.55 10.92
N ASP A 35 28.56 10.62 10.44
CA ASP A 35 27.12 10.85 10.61
C ASP A 35 26.29 9.73 9.98
N TYR A 36 26.72 9.28 8.79
CA TYR A 36 26.06 8.18 8.10
C TYR A 36 26.20 6.85 8.86
N ALA A 37 27.41 6.57 9.37
CA ALA A 37 27.69 5.39 10.18
C ALA A 37 26.88 5.40 11.48
N GLN A 38 26.83 6.54 12.19
CA GLN A 38 26.06 6.71 13.42
C GLN A 38 24.56 6.48 13.18
N LYS A 39 23.99 7.10 12.13
CA LYS A 39 22.57 6.92 11.78
C LYS A 39 22.25 5.47 11.41
N THR A 40 23.15 4.81 10.69
CA THR A 40 23.00 3.40 10.28
C THR A 40 23.06 2.47 11.49
N ALA A 41 24.01 2.71 12.40
CA ALA A 41 24.15 1.96 13.65
C ALA A 41 22.90 2.10 14.54
N SER A 42 22.44 3.34 14.76
CA SER A 42 21.23 3.61 15.54
C SER A 42 19.97 2.95 14.94
N THR A 43 19.84 2.95 13.60
CA THR A 43 18.74 2.25 12.93
C THR A 43 18.82 0.74 13.14
N LYS A 44 20.02 0.17 13.02
CA LYS A 44 20.25 -1.27 13.21
C LYS A 44 19.95 -1.71 14.64
N GLU A 45 20.37 -0.92 15.62
CA GLU A 45 20.10 -1.16 17.05
C GLU A 45 18.60 -1.09 17.34
N LYS A 46 17.91 -0.04 16.88
CA LYS A 46 16.44 0.06 17.01
C LYS A 46 15.74 -1.15 16.39
N THR A 47 16.13 -1.56 15.18
CA THR A 47 15.52 -2.73 14.52
C THR A 47 15.81 -4.04 15.24
N ALA A 48 16.99 -4.20 15.85
CA ALA A 48 17.29 -5.38 16.65
C ALA A 48 16.40 -5.43 17.90
N GLU A 49 16.33 -4.32 18.64
CA GLU A 49 15.51 -4.21 19.85
C GLU A 49 14.01 -4.44 19.56
N GLN A 50 13.50 -3.93 18.44
CA GLN A 50 12.14 -4.20 17.97
C GLN A 50 11.87 -5.69 17.74
N ARG A 51 12.84 -6.43 17.19
CA ARG A 51 12.71 -7.87 16.93
C ARG A 51 12.78 -8.73 18.19
N ASP A 52 13.41 -8.21 19.24
CA ASP A 52 13.41 -8.83 20.57
C ASP A 52 12.10 -8.55 21.34
N HIS A 53 11.31 -7.54 20.93
CA HIS A 53 10.07 -7.11 21.57
C HIS A 53 8.87 -7.19 20.62
N LEU A 54 8.60 -8.39 20.12
CA LEU A 54 7.48 -8.63 19.22
C LEU A 54 6.13 -8.29 19.88
N THR A 55 5.27 -7.63 19.12
CA THR A 55 3.95 -7.20 19.60
C THR A 55 2.86 -8.20 19.19
N ALA A 56 2.11 -8.71 20.16
CA ALA A 56 0.99 -9.62 19.91
C ALA A 56 -0.22 -8.87 19.36
N PHE A 57 -0.98 -9.48 18.45
CA PHE A 57 -2.30 -8.99 18.08
C PHE A 57 -3.23 -10.11 17.59
N ASN A 58 -4.54 -9.94 17.77
CA ASN A 58 -5.54 -10.91 17.33
C ASN A 58 -5.71 -10.86 15.81
N ALA A 59 -5.30 -11.93 15.13
CA ALA A 59 -5.31 -11.98 13.67
C ALA A 59 -6.73 -12.03 13.07
N ALA A 60 -7.63 -12.81 13.67
CA ALA A 60 -9.01 -12.93 13.19
C ALA A 60 -9.76 -11.59 13.30
N ALA A 61 -9.61 -10.90 14.44
CA ALA A 61 -10.18 -9.57 14.63
C ALA A 61 -9.66 -8.56 13.60
N ALA A 62 -8.39 -8.69 13.18
CA ALA A 62 -7.80 -7.85 12.15
C ALA A 62 -8.37 -8.14 10.75
N VAL A 63 -8.69 -9.40 10.42
CA VAL A 63 -9.39 -9.77 9.18
C VAL A 63 -10.82 -9.22 9.20
N ASP A 64 -11.55 -9.39 10.30
CA ASP A 64 -12.93 -8.90 10.43
C ASP A 64 -13.00 -7.36 10.30
N ALA A 65 -12.08 -6.65 10.96
CA ALA A 65 -11.98 -5.20 10.82
C ALA A 65 -11.60 -4.76 9.40
N THR A 66 -10.80 -5.56 8.70
CA THR A 66 -10.49 -5.34 7.27
C THR A 66 -11.76 -5.45 6.44
N GLU A 67 -12.53 -6.52 6.56
CA GLU A 67 -13.79 -6.70 5.82
C GLU A 67 -14.81 -5.59 6.09
N GLN A 68 -14.90 -5.13 7.35
CA GLN A 68 -15.75 -4.00 7.72
C GLN A 68 -15.26 -2.69 7.07
N ALA A 69 -13.95 -2.43 7.09
CA ALA A 69 -13.37 -1.24 6.49
C ALA A 69 -13.58 -1.18 4.97
N LEU A 70 -13.59 -2.33 4.28
CA LEU A 70 -13.88 -2.41 2.84
C LEU A 70 -15.32 -2.01 2.47
N LYS A 71 -16.23 -1.99 3.45
CA LYS A 71 -17.62 -1.56 3.27
C LYS A 71 -17.82 -0.07 3.52
N SER A 72 -16.83 0.62 4.10
CA SER A 72 -16.90 2.03 4.48
C SER A 72 -17.04 2.97 3.29
N ASP A 73 -17.85 4.01 3.45
CA ASP A 73 -17.96 5.13 2.50
C ASP A 73 -16.89 6.22 2.75
N ASP A 74 -16.26 6.26 3.92
CA ASP A 74 -15.04 7.06 4.12
C ASP A 74 -13.87 6.41 3.37
N TRP A 75 -13.45 7.02 2.26
CA TRP A 75 -12.36 6.54 1.41
C TRP A 75 -11.07 6.28 2.18
N ARG A 76 -10.84 6.98 3.30
CA ARG A 76 -9.63 6.85 4.13
C ARG A 76 -9.64 5.53 4.89
N LYS A 77 -10.81 5.15 5.43
CA LYS A 77 -11.01 3.85 6.07
C LYS A 77 -10.99 2.72 5.04
N LEU A 78 -11.62 2.94 3.88
CA LEU A 78 -11.57 2.01 2.75
C LEU A 78 -10.12 1.75 2.31
N ALA A 79 -9.31 2.80 2.14
CA ALA A 79 -7.90 2.68 1.81
C ALA A 79 -7.09 1.95 2.89
N ALA A 80 -7.35 2.23 4.18
CA ALA A 80 -6.71 1.51 5.28
C ALA A 80 -7.04 0.00 5.24
N GLY A 81 -8.30 -0.36 5.02
CA GLY A 81 -8.73 -1.76 4.84
C GLY A 81 -8.06 -2.42 3.64
N LEU A 82 -8.04 -1.76 2.49
CA LEU A 82 -7.37 -2.29 1.29
C LEU A 82 -5.86 -2.47 1.50
N ILE A 83 -5.19 -1.53 2.18
CA ILE A 83 -3.77 -1.68 2.55
C ILE A 83 -3.57 -2.87 3.49
N MET A 84 -4.45 -3.07 4.48
CA MET A 84 -4.36 -4.24 5.34
C MET A 84 -4.58 -5.54 4.55
N ALA A 85 -5.48 -5.55 3.57
CA ALA A 85 -5.83 -6.74 2.79
C ALA A 85 -4.70 -7.26 1.88
N VAL A 86 -3.86 -6.38 1.30
CA VAL A 86 -2.80 -6.76 0.34
C VAL A 86 -1.41 -6.25 0.69
N GLN A 87 -1.28 -5.50 1.78
CA GLN A 87 -0.03 -4.99 2.34
C GLN A 87 0.83 -4.18 1.35
N CYS A 88 0.23 -3.52 0.37
CA CYS A 88 0.94 -2.61 -0.53
C CYS A 88 1.19 -1.25 0.12
N ARG A 89 1.98 -0.38 -0.52
CA ARG A 89 2.21 0.98 -0.01
C ARG A 89 0.96 1.85 -0.21
N PRO A 90 0.77 2.90 0.61
CA PRO A 90 -0.30 3.88 0.39
C PRO A 90 -0.28 4.48 -1.01
N SER A 91 0.90 4.82 -1.54
CA SER A 91 1.04 5.37 -2.89
C SER A 91 0.70 4.36 -4.00
N ASP A 92 0.98 3.07 -3.81
CA ASP A 92 0.49 2.02 -4.71
C ASP A 92 -1.04 1.93 -4.65
N MET A 93 -1.61 1.94 -3.45
CA MET A 93 -3.06 1.84 -3.26
C MET A 93 -3.81 3.03 -3.90
N LEU A 94 -3.32 4.25 -3.66
CA LEU A 94 -3.98 5.48 -4.09
C LEU A 94 -3.68 5.87 -5.54
N GLN A 95 -2.48 5.59 -6.05
CA GLN A 95 -2.01 6.12 -7.33
C GLN A 95 -1.61 5.04 -8.34
N ALA A 96 -0.61 4.21 -8.05
CA ALA A 96 0.09 3.48 -9.12
C ALA A 96 -0.21 1.98 -9.23
N GLY A 97 -0.69 1.36 -8.16
CA GLY A 97 -0.90 -0.08 -8.06
C GLY A 97 -2.00 -0.57 -8.98
N LYS A 98 -1.75 -1.68 -9.66
CA LYS A 98 -2.76 -2.41 -10.45
C LYS A 98 -2.93 -3.80 -9.88
N PHE A 99 -4.17 -4.23 -9.77
CA PHE A 99 -4.54 -5.53 -9.22
C PHE A 99 -5.45 -6.28 -10.18
N LYS A 100 -5.23 -7.58 -10.32
CA LYS A 100 -6.08 -8.48 -11.10
C LYS A 100 -6.31 -9.75 -10.29
N ALA A 101 -7.56 -10.19 -10.20
CA ALA A 101 -7.90 -11.43 -9.51
C ALA A 101 -7.39 -12.66 -10.27
N ILE A 102 -6.72 -13.57 -9.56
CA ILE A 102 -6.25 -14.87 -10.09
C ILE A 102 -7.13 -16.00 -9.54
N SER A 103 -7.33 -15.99 -8.22
CA SER A 103 -8.08 -16.99 -7.46
C SER A 103 -8.78 -16.33 -6.28
N LYS A 104 -9.49 -17.10 -5.46
CA LYS A 104 -10.25 -16.56 -4.32
C LYS A 104 -9.40 -15.71 -3.36
N TYR A 105 -8.13 -16.08 -3.15
CA TYR A 105 -7.24 -15.34 -2.25
C TYR A 105 -5.92 -14.89 -2.89
N ARG A 106 -5.78 -14.94 -4.23
CA ARG A 106 -4.58 -14.43 -4.93
C ARG A 106 -4.87 -13.37 -5.97
N LEU A 107 -4.00 -12.37 -5.99
CA LEU A 107 -4.01 -11.27 -6.94
C LEU A 107 -2.68 -11.25 -7.69
N GLU A 108 -2.73 -10.90 -8.97
CA GLU A 108 -1.59 -10.33 -9.67
C GLU A 108 -1.48 -8.86 -9.28
N PHE A 109 -0.35 -8.45 -8.73
CA PHE A 109 -0.08 -7.08 -8.34
C PHE A 109 1.06 -6.50 -9.16
N THR A 110 0.85 -5.30 -9.69
CA THR A 110 1.86 -4.53 -10.42
C THR A 110 2.15 -3.18 -9.75
N THR A 111 3.42 -2.88 -9.51
CA THR A 111 3.91 -1.61 -8.90
C THR A 111 5.13 -1.06 -9.65
N GLY A 112 5.29 0.28 -9.68
CA GLY A 112 6.41 0.97 -10.33
C GLY A 112 7.08 2.09 -9.51
N LEU A 113 6.62 2.38 -8.29
CA LEU A 113 6.97 3.64 -7.61
C LEU A 113 8.34 3.66 -6.92
N LYS A 114 8.96 2.50 -6.66
CA LYS A 114 10.28 2.43 -5.96
C LYS A 114 11.43 1.89 -6.77
N LYS A 115 11.19 1.20 -7.88
CA LYS A 115 12.28 0.72 -8.73
C LYS A 115 12.50 1.77 -9.81
N ARG A 116 13.66 2.44 -9.79
CA ARG A 116 14.12 3.50 -10.71
C ARG A 116 13.67 3.27 -12.18
N GLY A 117 12.44 3.64 -12.52
CA GLY A 117 11.84 3.42 -13.84
C GLY A 117 11.48 1.97 -14.21
N LYS A 118 11.46 1.01 -13.27
CA LYS A 118 11.12 -0.40 -13.54
C LYS A 118 9.79 -0.78 -12.90
N THR A 119 8.91 -1.37 -13.70
CA THR A 119 7.66 -1.98 -13.22
C THR A 119 7.93 -3.40 -12.77
N VAL A 120 7.26 -3.84 -11.70
CA VAL A 120 7.33 -5.19 -11.16
C VAL A 120 5.92 -5.73 -11.10
N THR A 121 5.76 -6.96 -11.57
CA THR A 121 4.52 -7.71 -11.47
C THR A 121 4.80 -9.02 -10.76
N GLY A 122 3.90 -9.43 -9.87
CA GLY A 122 4.00 -10.71 -9.19
C GLY A 122 2.68 -11.10 -8.52
N GLU A 123 2.60 -12.37 -8.13
CA GLU A 123 1.44 -12.89 -7.39
C GLU A 123 1.58 -12.59 -5.90
N ILE A 124 0.50 -12.10 -5.30
CA ILE A 124 0.40 -11.82 -3.87
C ILE A 124 -0.90 -12.42 -3.30
N PHE A 125 -0.93 -12.67 -2.01
CA PHE A 125 -2.13 -13.08 -1.29
C PHE A 125 -2.99 -11.88 -0.89
N CYS A 126 -4.30 -12.11 -0.78
CA CYS A 126 -5.26 -11.16 -0.26
C CYS A 126 -5.94 -11.76 0.99
N LEU A 127 -6.05 -10.99 2.07
CA LEU A 127 -6.68 -11.45 3.32
C LEU A 127 -8.19 -11.69 3.19
N VAL A 128 -8.81 -11.16 2.13
CA VAL A 128 -10.23 -11.27 1.85
C VAL A 128 -10.45 -11.87 0.48
N ASP A 129 -11.70 -12.22 0.16
CA ASP A 129 -12.06 -12.66 -1.19
C ASP A 129 -11.64 -11.60 -2.24
N THR A 130 -10.91 -12.03 -3.27
CA THR A 130 -10.36 -11.12 -4.28
C THR A 130 -11.44 -10.38 -5.06
N SER A 131 -12.64 -10.94 -5.21
CA SER A 131 -13.77 -10.21 -5.82
C SER A 131 -14.21 -9.04 -4.95
N THR A 132 -14.28 -9.24 -3.64
CA THR A 132 -14.58 -8.19 -2.66
C THR A 132 -13.49 -7.11 -2.68
N PHE A 133 -12.22 -7.52 -2.72
CA PHE A 133 -11.10 -6.60 -2.84
C PHE A 133 -11.18 -5.76 -4.12
N ILE A 134 -11.37 -6.38 -5.29
CA ILE A 134 -11.39 -5.68 -6.58
C ILE A 134 -12.57 -4.70 -6.67
N ASP A 135 -13.73 -5.06 -6.12
CA ASP A 135 -14.89 -4.17 -6.06
C ASP A 135 -14.66 -2.98 -5.13
N ALA A 136 -14.10 -3.21 -3.95
CA ALA A 136 -13.71 -2.17 -2.99
C ALA A 136 -12.61 -1.25 -3.55
N PHE A 137 -11.59 -1.81 -4.20
CA PHE A 137 -10.52 -1.06 -4.85
C PHE A 137 -11.07 -0.19 -6.00
N SER A 138 -11.99 -0.73 -6.79
CA SER A 138 -12.64 0.01 -7.88
C SER A 138 -13.52 1.15 -7.36
N ARG A 139 -14.15 1.00 -6.18
CA ARG A 139 -14.83 2.11 -5.50
C ARG A 139 -13.84 3.19 -5.08
N LEU A 140 -12.76 2.81 -4.38
CA LEU A 140 -11.73 3.73 -3.92
C LEU A 140 -11.18 4.59 -5.08
N ARG A 141 -10.91 3.98 -6.24
CA ARG A 141 -10.36 4.68 -7.41
C ARG A 141 -11.33 5.63 -8.10
N ARG A 142 -12.62 5.59 -7.76
CA ARG A 142 -13.65 6.53 -8.24
C ARG A 142 -13.96 7.65 -7.24
N GLU A 143 -13.35 7.62 -6.06
CA GLU A 143 -13.50 8.70 -5.08
C GLU A 143 -12.84 9.98 -5.60
N PRO A 144 -13.53 11.13 -5.61
CA PRO A 144 -12.97 12.39 -6.12
C PRO A 144 -11.63 12.73 -5.46
N ASP A 145 -11.60 12.61 -4.13
CA ASP A 145 -10.42 12.80 -3.27
C ASP A 145 -9.21 11.93 -3.66
N VAL A 146 -9.43 10.78 -4.30
CA VAL A 146 -8.40 9.83 -4.73
C VAL A 146 -8.03 10.04 -6.19
N MET A 147 -9.01 10.38 -7.04
CA MET A 147 -8.78 10.71 -8.45
C MET A 147 -7.86 11.91 -8.61
N GLU A 148 -8.01 12.93 -7.76
CA GLU A 148 -7.12 14.11 -7.72
C GLU A 148 -5.63 13.74 -7.55
N VAL A 149 -5.37 12.64 -6.85
CA VAL A 149 -4.01 12.21 -6.46
C VAL A 149 -3.28 11.52 -7.61
N ARG A 150 -3.97 11.21 -8.71
CA ARG A 150 -3.39 10.49 -9.85
C ARG A 150 -2.18 11.22 -10.45
N ASP A 151 -2.24 12.55 -10.49
CA ASP A 151 -1.21 13.39 -11.11
C ASP A 151 -0.24 14.00 -10.09
N TRP A 152 -0.38 13.67 -8.82
CA TRP A 152 0.49 14.20 -7.76
C TRP A 152 1.87 13.57 -7.83
N ALA A 153 2.89 14.35 -7.45
CA ALA A 153 4.21 13.78 -7.21
C ALA A 153 4.18 12.94 -5.91
N LEU A 154 4.98 11.87 -5.87
CA LEU A 154 5.06 10.96 -4.71
C LEU A 154 5.23 11.68 -3.36
N LYS A 155 6.05 12.73 -3.31
CA LYS A 155 6.29 13.54 -2.11
C LYS A 155 5.02 14.21 -1.56
N ASP A 156 4.07 14.56 -2.43
CA ASP A 156 2.85 15.26 -2.08
C ASP A 156 1.80 14.27 -1.54
N ILE A 157 1.82 13.04 -2.07
CA ILE A 157 1.03 11.91 -1.55
C ILE A 157 1.52 11.52 -0.15
N ASP A 158 2.84 11.38 0.01
CA ASP A 158 3.48 10.95 1.26
C ASP A 158 3.30 11.96 2.40
N SER A 159 3.18 13.26 2.10
CA SER A 159 3.05 14.32 3.10
C SER A 159 1.61 14.67 3.49
N GLY A 160 0.66 14.61 2.53
CA GLY A 160 -0.74 14.96 2.74
C GLY A 160 -1.64 13.75 2.99
N LYS A 161 -1.94 13.00 1.93
CA LYS A 161 -2.96 11.93 1.96
C LYS A 161 -2.52 10.74 2.82
N ASN A 162 -1.22 10.43 2.88
CA ASN A 162 -0.70 9.38 3.78
C ASN A 162 -0.99 9.68 5.27
N LYS A 163 -0.92 10.95 5.72
CA LYS A 163 -1.32 11.32 7.09
C LYS A 163 -2.80 11.07 7.33
N ALA A 164 -3.65 11.39 6.35
CA ALA A 164 -5.08 11.15 6.45
C ALA A 164 -5.41 9.65 6.56
N VAL A 165 -4.73 8.81 5.77
CA VAL A 165 -4.86 7.35 5.86
C VAL A 165 -4.30 6.83 7.17
N ASN A 166 -3.15 7.30 7.66
CA ASN A 166 -2.63 6.90 8.99
C ASN A 166 -3.62 7.20 10.14
N ARG A 167 -4.31 8.35 10.10
CA ARG A 167 -5.40 8.62 11.06
C ARG A 167 -6.58 7.67 10.90
N ALA A 168 -6.85 7.18 9.70
CA ALA A 168 -7.86 6.15 9.49
C ALA A 168 -7.39 4.79 10.00
N VAL A 169 -6.11 4.43 9.81
CA VAL A 169 -5.50 3.21 10.38
C VAL A 169 -5.70 3.16 11.89
N ARG A 170 -5.41 4.25 12.62
CA ARG A 170 -5.64 4.33 14.07
C ARG A 170 -7.11 4.18 14.46
N ARG A 171 -8.04 4.70 13.66
CA ARG A 171 -9.49 4.60 13.89
C ARG A 171 -10.09 3.24 13.53
N VAL A 172 -9.46 2.49 12.63
CA VAL A 172 -9.96 1.19 12.16
C VAL A 172 -9.31 0.03 12.90
N PHE A 173 -8.04 0.15 13.27
CA PHE A 173 -7.24 -0.95 13.84
C PHE A 173 -6.56 -0.61 15.16
N GLY A 174 -6.24 0.66 15.40
CA GLY A 174 -5.41 1.09 16.54
C GLY A 174 -6.18 1.65 17.73
N ASP A 175 -5.46 2.45 18.50
CA ASP A 175 -5.88 3.13 19.73
C ASP A 175 -7.14 4.02 19.63
N GLN A 176 -7.47 4.51 18.44
CA GLN A 176 -8.64 5.37 18.21
C GLN A 176 -9.89 4.61 17.78
N ARG A 177 -9.83 3.28 17.74
CA ARG A 177 -10.96 2.43 17.33
C ARG A 177 -12.04 2.38 18.40
N GLN A 178 -13.29 2.60 17.98
CA GLN A 178 -14.45 2.32 18.82
C GLN A 178 -14.61 0.80 18.94
N GLY A 179 -14.45 0.26 20.16
CA GLY A 179 -14.44 -1.18 20.41
C GLY A 179 -13.07 -1.75 20.75
N GLY A 180 -12.09 -0.90 21.08
CA GLY A 180 -10.77 -1.31 21.54
C GLY A 180 -9.77 -1.52 20.41
N GLU A 181 -8.49 -1.41 20.77
CA GLU A 181 -7.35 -1.61 19.88
C GLU A 181 -7.28 -3.06 19.39
N ILE A 182 -7.07 -3.24 18.09
CA ILE A 182 -6.89 -4.57 17.46
C ILE A 182 -5.41 -4.82 17.18
N VAL A 183 -4.73 -3.86 16.57
CA VAL A 183 -3.31 -3.91 16.24
C VAL A 183 -2.60 -2.87 17.11
N PRO A 184 -1.84 -3.30 18.13
CA PRO A 184 -1.14 -2.37 18.99
C PRO A 184 -0.02 -1.63 18.28
N VAL A 185 0.38 -0.49 18.85
CA VAL A 185 1.59 0.21 18.41
C VAL A 185 2.80 -0.66 18.72
N PRO A 186 3.64 -1.02 17.72
CA PRO A 186 4.77 -1.88 17.97
C PRO A 186 5.86 -1.15 18.78
N TYR A 187 6.72 -1.93 19.42
CA TYR A 187 7.81 -1.40 20.26
C TYR A 187 8.63 -0.32 19.54
N GLY A 188 8.96 0.77 20.24
CA GLY A 188 9.76 1.87 19.70
C GLY A 188 9.08 2.74 18.63
N GLU A 189 7.79 2.52 18.35
CA GLU A 189 6.96 3.41 17.54
C GLU A 189 6.02 4.23 18.43
N LYS A 190 5.67 5.44 18.00
CA LYS A 190 4.80 6.36 18.76
C LYS A 190 3.32 6.15 18.46
N GLU A 191 3.01 5.71 17.24
CA GLU A 191 1.65 5.58 16.74
C GLU A 191 1.58 4.59 15.59
N LEU A 192 0.42 3.93 15.46
CA LEU A 192 0.18 2.98 14.39
C LEU A 192 0.08 3.71 13.04
N SER A 193 0.85 3.24 12.05
CA SER A 193 0.88 3.81 10.70
C SER A 193 0.64 2.75 9.63
N CYS A 194 0.48 3.18 8.37
CA CYS A 194 0.42 2.26 7.23
C CYS A 194 1.65 1.37 7.12
N LYS A 195 2.85 1.81 7.56
CA LYS A 195 4.05 0.95 7.56
C LYS A 195 3.83 -0.25 8.49
N ASN A 196 3.38 0.01 9.71
CA ASN A 196 3.15 -1.03 10.71
C ASN A 196 1.95 -1.91 10.34
N LEU A 197 0.90 -1.31 9.78
CA LEU A 197 -0.26 -2.07 9.28
C LEU A 197 0.13 -3.08 8.20
N ARG A 198 1.06 -2.72 7.30
CA ARG A 198 1.61 -3.66 6.32
C ARG A 198 2.36 -4.81 6.99
N ALA A 199 3.12 -4.55 8.06
CA ALA A 199 3.80 -5.59 8.83
C ALA A 199 2.82 -6.53 9.54
N ALA A 200 1.80 -5.98 10.20
CA ALA A 200 0.73 -6.77 10.81
C ALA A 200 0.01 -7.61 9.75
N GLY A 201 -0.38 -7.03 8.63
CA GLY A 201 -1.03 -7.74 7.52
C GLY A 201 -0.18 -8.85 6.91
N VAL A 202 1.15 -8.70 6.85
CA VAL A 202 2.05 -9.77 6.40
C VAL A 202 2.04 -10.94 7.37
N ASN A 203 2.01 -10.69 8.68
CA ASN A 203 1.89 -11.74 9.69
C ASN A 203 0.56 -12.48 9.58
N VAL A 204 -0.56 -11.75 9.37
CA VAL A 204 -1.87 -12.39 9.11
C VAL A 204 -1.82 -13.21 7.82
N SER A 205 -1.29 -12.65 6.74
CA SER A 205 -1.18 -13.34 5.44
C SER A 205 -0.31 -14.60 5.54
N TYR A 206 0.77 -14.56 6.31
CA TYR A 206 1.62 -15.71 6.57
C TYR A 206 0.87 -16.77 7.39
N TRP A 207 0.14 -16.39 8.44
CA TRP A 207 -0.72 -17.31 9.18
C TRP A 207 -1.76 -17.99 8.27
N LEU A 208 -2.42 -17.23 7.39
CA LEU A 208 -3.47 -17.75 6.51
C LEU A 208 -2.94 -18.59 5.34
N HIS A 209 -1.83 -18.21 4.72
CA HIS A 209 -1.39 -18.73 3.42
C HIS A 209 0.08 -19.16 3.35
N GLY A 210 0.83 -19.00 4.44
CA GLY A 210 2.21 -19.43 4.55
C GLY A 210 2.37 -20.95 4.46
N ARG A 211 3.63 -21.39 4.55
CA ARG A 211 3.99 -22.81 4.58
C ARG A 211 4.90 -23.05 5.76
N GLU A 212 4.73 -24.17 6.44
CA GLU A 212 5.55 -24.53 7.62
C GLU A 212 7.06 -24.58 7.31
N ASN A 213 7.43 -24.96 6.08
CA ASN A 213 8.82 -25.02 5.63
C ASN A 213 9.34 -23.70 5.03
N GLN A 214 8.65 -22.57 5.24
CA GLN A 214 9.03 -21.27 4.71
C GLN A 214 9.19 -20.26 5.83
N ALA A 215 10.37 -19.66 6.00
CA ALA A 215 10.54 -18.56 6.95
C ALA A 215 9.66 -17.35 6.58
N ILE A 216 9.11 -16.67 7.60
CA ILE A 216 8.27 -15.48 7.43
C ILE A 216 8.96 -14.40 6.59
N GLY A 217 10.26 -14.19 6.78
CA GLY A 217 10.99 -13.19 5.99
C GLY A 217 10.99 -13.49 4.50
N ARG A 218 11.07 -14.77 4.11
CA ARG A 218 10.99 -15.20 2.71
C ARG A 218 9.55 -15.10 2.17
N PHE A 219 8.55 -15.30 3.02
CA PHE A 219 7.15 -15.05 2.66
C PHE A 219 6.91 -13.55 2.42
N ALA A 220 7.34 -12.70 3.34
CA ALA A 220 7.23 -11.24 3.26
C ALA A 220 7.91 -10.68 1.99
N GLU A 221 9.10 -11.19 1.64
CA GLU A 221 9.80 -10.79 0.42
C GLU A 221 8.94 -11.02 -0.83
N ARG A 222 8.30 -12.19 -0.93
CA ARG A 222 7.40 -12.54 -2.05
C ARG A 222 6.12 -11.71 -2.00
N GLN A 223 5.47 -11.63 -0.83
CA GLN A 223 4.21 -10.90 -0.64
C GLN A 223 4.36 -9.40 -0.96
N LEU A 224 5.53 -8.82 -0.70
CA LEU A 224 5.77 -7.38 -0.89
C LEU A 224 6.59 -7.05 -2.16
N LEU A 225 6.95 -8.06 -2.95
CA LEU A 225 7.76 -7.95 -4.16
C LEU A 225 9.10 -7.23 -3.91
N HIS A 226 9.77 -7.57 -2.81
CA HIS A 226 11.07 -7.01 -2.43
C HIS A 226 12.23 -7.71 -3.14
N ASP A 227 13.27 -6.96 -3.48
CA ASP A 227 14.47 -7.48 -4.17
C ASP A 227 15.55 -8.03 -3.23
N ASN A 228 15.43 -7.77 -1.92
CA ASN A 228 16.46 -8.11 -0.95
C ASN A 228 15.84 -8.66 0.36
N PRO A 229 16.27 -9.86 0.82
CA PRO A 229 15.89 -10.45 2.09
C PRO A 229 16.09 -9.55 3.32
N GLY A 230 17.10 -8.68 3.32
CA GLY A 230 17.42 -7.80 4.46
C GLY A 230 16.32 -6.78 4.80
N THR A 231 15.40 -6.52 3.88
CA THR A 231 14.25 -5.63 4.13
C THR A 231 13.13 -6.32 4.91
N ALA A 232 13.16 -7.67 4.99
CA ALA A 232 12.13 -8.48 5.62
C ALA A 232 12.08 -8.33 7.15
N ALA A 233 13.22 -7.99 7.77
CA ALA A 233 13.34 -7.74 9.20
C ALA A 233 12.39 -6.66 9.73
N ASN A 234 11.96 -5.70 8.88
CA ASN A 234 11.00 -4.65 9.24
C ASN A 234 9.55 -5.14 9.32
N TYR A 235 9.29 -6.42 9.06
CA TYR A 235 7.94 -7.01 9.10
C TYR A 235 7.81 -8.07 10.20
N GLU A 236 8.87 -8.24 10.99
CA GLU A 236 8.92 -9.08 12.18
C GLU A 236 8.65 -8.23 13.44
N ASP A 237 7.83 -7.17 13.35
CA ASP A 237 7.47 -6.35 14.51
C ASP A 237 6.34 -6.99 15.35
N PHE A 238 5.64 -7.97 14.76
CA PHE A 238 4.41 -8.53 15.30
C PHE A 238 4.43 -10.06 15.31
N TYR A 239 3.53 -10.64 16.10
CA TYR A 239 3.10 -12.03 15.96
C TYR A 239 1.60 -12.17 16.20
N CYS A 240 1.00 -13.17 15.56
CA CYS A 240 -0.44 -13.41 15.64
C CYS A 240 -0.81 -14.28 16.85
N VAL A 241 -1.87 -13.88 17.54
CA VAL A 241 -2.53 -14.64 18.62
C VAL A 241 -4.01 -14.87 18.30
N ASP A 242 -4.62 -15.84 18.98
CA ASP A 242 -6.07 -16.06 18.98
C ASP A 242 -6.80 -15.04 19.89
N ALA A 243 -8.10 -15.24 20.10
CA ALA A 243 -8.92 -14.38 20.96
C ALA A 243 -8.55 -14.46 22.45
N ASP A 244 -7.95 -15.57 22.87
CA ASP A 244 -7.53 -15.81 24.25
C ASP A 244 -6.07 -15.35 24.49
N GLY A 245 -5.40 -14.85 23.46
CA GLY A 245 -4.01 -14.39 23.52
C GLY A 245 -2.98 -15.49 23.30
N ASN A 246 -3.38 -16.71 22.93
CA ASN A 246 -2.44 -17.77 22.63
C ASN A 246 -1.86 -17.60 21.24
N ARG A 247 -0.55 -17.82 21.11
CA ARG A 247 0.15 -17.73 19.83
C ARG A 247 -0.40 -18.75 18.82
N LEU A 248 -0.76 -18.27 17.64
CA LEU A 248 -1.17 -19.11 16.51
C LEU A 248 0.03 -19.90 16.01
N ARG A 249 -0.07 -21.24 16.04
CA ARG A 249 1.01 -22.16 15.63
C ARG A 249 0.77 -22.80 14.27
N GLU A 250 -0.49 -23.02 13.91
CA GLU A 250 -0.86 -23.54 12.60
C GLU A 250 -0.68 -22.45 11.54
N ILE A 251 -0.14 -22.81 10.38
CA ILE A 251 0.19 -21.89 9.28
C ILE A 251 -0.43 -22.43 8.00
N GLY A 252 -0.92 -21.54 7.13
CA GLY A 252 -1.49 -21.93 5.85
C GLY A 252 -2.91 -22.51 5.99
N ILE A 253 -3.67 -22.00 6.97
CA ILE A 253 -4.99 -22.55 7.33
C ILE A 253 -6.06 -22.33 6.24
N LEU A 254 -5.88 -21.33 5.36
CA LEU A 254 -6.81 -21.06 4.27
C LEU A 254 -6.36 -21.73 2.97
N LYS A 255 -7.21 -22.61 2.48
CA LYS A 255 -7.09 -23.19 1.14
C LYS A 255 -7.62 -22.22 0.10
N ASP A 256 -6.80 -21.98 -0.91
CA ASP A 256 -7.20 -21.22 -2.07
C ASP A 256 -8.15 -22.02 -2.97
N SER A 257 -8.98 -21.32 -3.74
CA SER A 257 -9.93 -21.94 -4.65
C SER A 257 -10.07 -21.11 -5.94
N PRO A 258 -10.52 -21.71 -7.05
CA PRO A 258 -10.82 -20.96 -8.26
C PRO A 258 -11.83 -19.83 -8.00
N LEU A 259 -11.81 -18.81 -8.87
CA LEU A 259 -12.78 -17.72 -8.84
C LEU A 259 -14.19 -18.26 -9.12
N VAL A 260 -15.14 -17.96 -8.24
CA VAL A 260 -16.56 -18.36 -8.37
C VAL A 260 -17.34 -17.40 -9.29
N GLY A 261 -16.69 -16.34 -9.80
CA GLY A 261 -17.28 -15.39 -10.75
C GLY A 261 -16.35 -14.18 -11.00
N LYS A 262 -16.73 -13.31 -11.95
CA LYS A 262 -16.04 -12.03 -12.17
C LYS A 262 -16.51 -10.97 -11.15
N PRO A 263 -15.60 -10.11 -10.65
CA PRO A 263 -15.96 -8.96 -9.79
C PRO A 263 -17.07 -8.11 -10.41
N LEU A 264 -17.94 -7.51 -9.58
CA LEU A 264 -19.06 -6.69 -10.07
C LEU A 264 -18.58 -5.45 -10.81
N SER A 265 -17.44 -4.91 -10.40
CA SER A 265 -16.79 -3.76 -11.02
C SER A 265 -16.40 -4.00 -12.48
N GLU A 266 -15.99 -5.23 -12.83
CA GLU A 266 -15.69 -5.63 -14.21
C GLU A 266 -16.95 -5.80 -15.08
N LYS A 267 -18.12 -6.01 -14.46
CA LYS A 267 -19.42 -6.08 -15.16
C LYS A 267 -20.02 -4.70 -15.42
N ARG A 268 -19.65 -3.68 -14.64
CA ARG A 268 -20.24 -2.31 -14.68
C ARG A 268 -19.50 -1.31 -15.57
N SER A 269 -18.33 -1.66 -16.11
CA SER A 269 -17.53 -0.76 -16.95
C SER A 269 -18.25 -0.31 -18.22
N SER A 270 -19.15 -1.12 -18.79
CA SER A 270 -20.01 -0.73 -19.91
C SER A 270 -21.11 0.27 -19.51
N LEU A 271 -21.83 -0.01 -18.41
CA LEU A 271 -22.97 0.80 -17.96
C LEU A 271 -22.58 2.21 -17.47
N SER A 272 -21.38 2.39 -16.93
CA SER A 272 -20.88 3.70 -16.49
C SER A 272 -20.52 4.60 -17.68
N LEU A 273 -20.00 4.01 -18.76
CA LEU A 273 -19.68 4.75 -19.98
C LEU A 273 -20.96 5.23 -20.64
N ASP A 274 -21.99 4.37 -20.70
CA ASP A 274 -23.29 4.71 -21.27
C ASP A 274 -24.00 5.83 -20.50
N LYS A 275 -23.91 5.83 -19.16
CA LYS A 275 -24.46 6.92 -18.34
C LYS A 275 -23.68 8.24 -18.50
N GLN A 276 -22.36 8.18 -18.64
CA GLN A 276 -21.55 9.37 -18.91
C GLN A 276 -21.80 9.90 -20.33
N LEU A 277 -21.94 9.03 -21.33
CA LEU A 277 -22.33 9.40 -22.69
C LEU A 277 -23.74 9.99 -22.73
N LEU A 278 -24.70 9.41 -22.03
CA LEU A 278 -26.07 9.95 -21.92
C LEU A 278 -26.10 11.33 -21.26
N ALA A 279 -25.30 11.56 -20.22
CA ALA A 279 -25.18 12.88 -19.59
C ALA A 279 -24.54 13.90 -20.55
N MET A 280 -23.47 13.52 -21.25
CA MET A 280 -22.81 14.39 -22.24
C MET A 280 -23.71 14.73 -23.44
N VAL A 281 -24.52 13.78 -23.91
CA VAL A 281 -25.50 14.02 -24.99
C VAL A 281 -26.65 14.90 -24.51
N SER A 282 -27.15 14.68 -23.28
CA SER A 282 -28.20 15.52 -22.69
C SER A 282 -27.74 16.97 -22.49
N ASP A 283 -26.48 17.20 -22.11
CA ASP A 283 -25.93 18.55 -21.94
C ASP A 283 -25.75 19.27 -23.30
N ALA A 284 -25.39 18.53 -24.36
CA ALA A 284 -25.28 19.06 -25.71
C ALA A 284 -26.65 19.47 -26.30
N GLU A 285 -27.69 18.65 -26.10
CA GLU A 285 -29.06 18.97 -26.54
C GLU A 285 -29.67 20.17 -25.80
N GLN A 286 -29.26 20.42 -24.56
CA GLN A 286 -29.69 21.60 -23.80
C GLN A 286 -28.97 22.88 -24.25
N GLY A 287 -27.72 22.78 -24.73
CA GLY A 287 -26.97 23.90 -25.29
C GLY A 287 -27.51 24.40 -26.64
N GLU A 288 -28.02 23.51 -27.50
CA GLU A 288 -28.58 23.88 -28.80
C GLU A 288 -29.95 24.58 -28.71
N ARG A 289 -30.75 24.33 -27.67
CA ARG A 289 -32.07 24.98 -27.50
C ARG A 289 -32.04 26.43 -27.04
N VAL A 290 -30.87 26.94 -26.63
CA VAL A 290 -30.72 28.33 -26.13
C VAL A 290 -30.27 29.29 -27.24
N ALA A 291 -29.86 28.78 -28.41
CA ALA A 291 -29.40 29.58 -29.54
C ALA A 291 -30.50 29.77 -30.61
N THR A 292 -31.63 30.41 -30.24
CA THR A 292 -32.51 31.03 -31.23
C THR A 292 -32.77 32.48 -30.82
N PRO A 293 -32.10 33.47 -31.44
CA PRO A 293 -32.44 34.86 -31.20
C PRO A 293 -33.76 35.16 -31.91
N THR A 294 -34.78 35.54 -31.14
CA THR A 294 -35.99 36.18 -31.65
C THR A 294 -35.61 37.46 -32.38
N ALA A 295 -35.92 37.51 -33.68
CA ALA A 295 -35.91 38.70 -34.50
C ALA A 295 -37.12 39.60 -34.20
#